data_AF-A8TVV5-F1
#
_entry.id   AF-A8TVV5-F1
#
_cell.length_a   1.000
_cell.length_b   1.000
_cell.length_c   1.000
_cell.angle_alpha   90.00
_cell.angle_beta   90.00
_cell.angle_gamma   90.00
#
_symmetry.space_group_name_H-M   'P 1'
#
loop_
_entity.id
_entity.type
_entity.pdbx_description
1 polymer ?
#
loop_
_entity_poly.entity_id
_entity_poly.type
_entity_poly.pdbx_seq_one_letter_code
_entity_poly.pdbx_strand_id
1 'polypeptide(L)'
;MSSNVPDRSLDLLAGRVFDIPEPQFADLVRSLEARRLKSDQRATADAVLSRLRPRMSLAKPPRRSTPQRLFCLPFEDLLYDPGTPRKAIGRIPRSAITPIWSLIAKHANPSVLEATSAILKSAEPNDSQALMKAGTTLWAEAARVLAERDAAARKTPTGRTQLRDALGGEPVLSSLDDIYALLSVATTILELRSALPPAPIETIDRKSLAALVHALRTVAGLHKEAIPHVIFVLMARLRDLSILGDLFERLTEAGVGDLVQLASGQAGEAVVSQAEDRMLDVRIELRDEDLPKADVARELGREIDALERAAVAVGGGRAYGRRIERVKAEFAQVAREIVVSGASEATLAAVAALDDPISTDEEELQRLREAEDRIVALRVCRRFSNDAGMSELVEQAMRAIAIGLETRGDDLLRKLAVDDPNTSVIDLYNTVRLIELVEGSEKADRLRVAGLKAIGEAG
;
A
#
# COMPACT_ATOMS: atom_id res chain seq x y z
N MET A 1 16.58 -9.44 40.62
CA MET A 1 15.54 -8.43 40.34
C MET A 1 16.24 -7.13 39.99
N SER A 2 16.57 -6.94 38.70
CA SER A 2 17.19 -5.69 38.23
C SER A 2 16.10 -4.66 38.02
N SER A 3 16.19 -3.57 38.77
CA SER A 3 15.30 -2.42 38.72
C SER A 3 15.37 -1.73 37.34
N ASN A 4 14.24 -1.75 36.64
CA ASN A 4 14.02 -1.00 35.42
C ASN A 4 13.82 0.47 35.81
N VAL A 5 14.90 1.23 35.93
CA VAL A 5 14.83 2.69 36.08
C VAL A 5 14.56 3.26 34.69
N PRO A 6 13.40 3.88 34.44
CA PRO A 6 13.16 4.54 33.16
C PRO A 6 14.18 5.66 32.99
N ASP A 7 14.97 5.56 31.92
CA ASP A 7 16.01 6.52 31.58
C ASP A 7 15.37 7.85 31.15
N ARG A 8 15.02 8.68 32.15
CA ARG A 8 14.39 10.00 32.00
C ARG A 8 15.13 10.92 31.01
N SER A 9 16.41 10.68 30.77
CA SER A 9 17.22 11.41 29.78
C SER A 9 16.74 11.17 28.34
N LEU A 10 16.33 9.93 28.03
CA LEU A 10 15.87 9.54 26.70
C LEU A 10 14.42 9.98 26.41
N ASP A 11 13.57 10.05 27.44
CA ASP A 11 12.19 10.54 27.30
C ASP A 11 12.14 12.07 27.14
N LEU A 12 13.04 12.80 27.80
CA LEU A 12 13.23 14.25 27.59
C LEU A 12 13.75 14.57 26.19
N LEU A 13 14.58 13.71 25.60
CA LEU A 13 15.00 13.85 24.21
C LEU A 13 13.81 13.64 23.26
N ALA A 14 12.99 12.60 23.48
CA ALA A 14 11.84 12.26 22.62
C ALA A 14 10.83 13.41 22.48
N GLY A 15 10.53 14.14 23.56
CA GLY A 15 9.65 15.32 23.51
C GLY A 15 10.24 16.51 22.75
N ARG A 16 11.57 16.64 22.74
CA ARG A 16 12.29 17.72 22.04
C ARG A 16 12.70 17.36 20.61
N VAL A 17 12.48 16.11 20.18
CA VAL A 17 12.81 15.64 18.83
C VAL A 17 12.16 16.50 17.75
N PHE A 18 10.97 17.06 17.99
CA PHE A 18 10.22 17.90 17.04
C PHE A 18 10.70 19.36 16.99
N ASP A 19 11.49 19.80 17.96
CA ASP A 19 12.03 21.18 18.03
C ASP A 19 13.44 21.33 17.42
N ILE A 20 14.07 20.21 17.04
CA ILE A 20 15.43 20.23 16.48
C ILE A 20 15.38 20.79 15.03
N PRO A 21 16.20 21.79 14.67
CA PRO A 21 16.35 22.23 13.29
C PRO A 21 16.81 21.09 12.36
N GLU A 22 16.33 21.06 11.11
CA GLU A 22 16.63 19.97 10.14
C GLU A 22 18.11 19.59 10.00
N PRO A 23 19.08 20.54 9.95
CA PRO A 23 20.50 20.19 9.85
C PRO A 23 21.00 19.40 11.07
N GLN A 24 20.59 19.82 12.28
CA GLN A 24 20.96 19.17 13.54
C GLN A 24 20.27 17.80 13.68
N PHE A 25 19.04 17.68 13.17
CA PHE A 25 18.33 16.41 13.11
C PHE A 25 19.02 15.42 12.17
N ALA A 26 19.50 15.88 11.01
CA ALA A 26 20.27 15.06 10.07
C ALA A 26 21.59 14.58 10.68
N ASP A 27 22.31 15.43 11.42
CA ASP A 27 23.56 15.06 12.10
C ASP A 27 23.34 14.09 13.27
N LEU A 28 22.23 14.25 14.01
CA LEU A 28 21.81 13.32 15.06
C LEU A 28 21.53 11.93 14.47
N VAL A 29 20.71 11.87 13.41
CA VAL A 29 20.41 10.62 12.70
C VAL A 29 21.70 9.99 12.17
N ARG A 30 22.61 10.78 11.57
CA ARG A 30 23.91 10.32 11.08
C ARG A 30 24.76 9.69 12.19
N SER A 31 24.78 10.32 13.36
CA SER A 31 25.52 9.85 14.52
C SER A 31 24.93 8.54 15.08
N LEU A 32 23.60 8.42 15.12
CA LEU A 32 22.91 7.20 15.55
C LEU A 32 23.13 6.05 14.56
N GLU A 33 23.08 6.30 13.25
CA GLU A 33 23.38 5.29 12.22
C GLU A 33 24.82 4.77 12.33
N ALA A 34 25.80 5.64 12.64
CA ALA A 34 27.18 5.23 12.85
C ALA A 34 27.35 4.36 14.11
N ARG A 35 26.64 4.68 15.21
CA ARG A 35 26.65 3.89 16.44
C ARG A 35 25.99 2.54 16.28
N ARG A 36 24.96 2.44 15.41
CA ARG A 36 24.28 1.18 15.07
C ARG A 36 25.20 0.12 14.45
N LEU A 37 26.33 0.53 13.87
CA LEU A 37 27.34 -0.37 13.31
C LEU A 37 28.22 -1.04 14.38
N LYS A 38 28.18 -0.56 15.64
CA LYS A 38 28.93 -1.14 16.76
C LYS A 38 28.01 -2.06 17.58
N SER A 39 28.46 -3.29 17.88
CA SER A 39 27.62 -4.31 18.51
C SER A 39 27.12 -3.93 19.91
N ASP A 40 27.92 -3.18 20.66
CA ASP A 40 27.64 -2.69 22.01
C ASP A 40 26.60 -1.54 22.04
N GLN A 41 26.45 -0.81 20.94
CA GLN A 41 25.58 0.38 20.85
C GLN A 41 24.35 0.17 19.94
N ARG A 42 24.25 -0.99 19.29
CA ARG A 42 23.20 -1.31 18.32
C ARG A 42 21.79 -1.24 18.91
N ALA A 43 21.55 -1.87 20.05
CA ALA A 43 20.23 -1.91 20.69
C ALA A 43 19.72 -0.52 21.06
N THR A 44 20.57 0.32 21.65
CA THR A 44 20.24 1.71 22.01
C THR A 44 20.01 2.57 20.77
N ALA A 45 20.87 2.43 19.74
CA ALA A 45 20.70 3.16 18.48
C ALA A 45 19.39 2.76 17.76
N ASP A 46 19.04 1.48 17.73
CA ASP A 46 17.79 0.97 17.14
C ASP A 46 16.55 1.47 17.91
N ALA A 47 16.60 1.52 19.24
CA ALA A 47 15.51 2.04 20.08
C ALA A 47 15.25 3.53 19.81
N VAL A 48 16.32 4.35 19.74
CA VAL A 48 16.18 5.79 19.46
C VAL A 48 15.72 6.01 18.01
N LEU A 49 16.35 5.35 17.03
CA LEU A 49 15.93 5.46 15.62
C LEU A 49 14.46 5.05 15.41
N SER A 50 13.97 4.06 16.15
CA SER A 50 12.56 3.64 16.08
C SER A 50 11.61 4.74 16.54
N ARG A 51 11.96 5.49 17.59
CA ARG A 51 11.19 6.66 18.05
C ARG A 51 11.28 7.85 17.09
N LEU A 52 12.39 8.00 16.37
CA LEU A 52 12.59 9.06 15.37
C LEU A 52 11.92 8.77 14.02
N ARG A 53 11.40 7.56 13.77
CA ARG A 53 10.81 7.15 12.48
C ARG A 53 9.76 8.12 11.92
N PRO A 54 8.78 8.63 12.72
CA PRO A 54 7.77 9.54 12.19
C PRO A 54 8.34 10.87 11.68
N ARG A 55 9.42 11.37 12.30
CA ARG A 55 10.09 12.57 11.81
C ARG A 55 11.06 12.28 10.66
N MET A 56 11.70 11.12 10.67
CA MET A 56 12.58 10.67 9.58
C MET A 56 11.81 10.39 8.28
N SER A 57 10.53 10.03 8.34
CA SER A 57 9.69 9.89 7.14
C SER A 57 9.37 11.24 6.50
N LEU A 58 9.21 12.29 7.32
CA LEU A 58 8.95 13.66 6.87
C LEU A 58 10.22 14.38 6.39
N ALA A 59 11.25 14.45 7.23
CA ALA A 59 12.47 15.23 6.95
C ALA A 59 13.45 14.53 5.99
N LYS A 60 13.26 13.23 5.74
CA LYS A 60 14.12 12.36 4.89
C LYS A 60 15.62 12.72 4.97
N PRO A 61 16.22 12.76 6.18
CA PRO A 61 17.61 13.19 6.32
C PRO A 61 18.55 12.29 5.51
N PRO A 62 19.63 12.85 4.92
CA PRO A 62 20.57 12.10 4.10
C PRO A 62 21.23 11.00 4.93
N ARG A 63 20.87 9.75 4.64
CA ARG A 63 21.35 8.58 5.37
C ARG A 63 22.68 8.12 4.80
N ARG A 64 23.60 7.64 5.64
CA ARG A 64 24.86 7.09 5.13
C ARG A 64 24.61 5.75 4.45
N SER A 65 25.14 5.60 3.25
CA SER A 65 25.10 4.32 2.53
C SER A 65 25.99 3.32 3.25
N THR A 66 25.40 2.23 3.74
CA THR A 66 26.14 1.06 4.24
C THR A 66 26.29 0.04 3.11
N PRO A 67 27.25 -0.91 3.17
CA PRO A 67 27.34 -1.97 2.17
C PRO A 67 26.03 -2.74 1.99
N GLN A 68 25.30 -3.02 3.08
CA GLN A 68 24.00 -3.67 3.02
C GLN A 68 22.93 -2.82 2.30
N ARG A 69 22.93 -1.50 2.49
CA ARG A 69 22.02 -0.59 1.75
C ARG A 69 22.38 -0.53 0.28
N LEU A 70 23.67 -0.44 -0.04
CA LEU A 70 24.14 -0.46 -1.42
C LEU A 70 23.78 -1.78 -2.10
N PHE A 71 23.90 -2.90 -1.40
CA PHE A 71 23.43 -4.21 -1.86
C PHE A 71 21.93 -4.21 -2.21
N CYS A 72 21.09 -3.51 -1.42
CA CYS A 72 19.65 -3.43 -1.69
C CYS A 72 19.28 -2.50 -2.84
N LEU A 73 20.16 -1.59 -3.25
CA LEU A 73 19.84 -0.51 -4.19
C LEU A 73 19.22 -1.00 -5.52
N PRO A 74 19.67 -2.10 -6.15
CA PRO A 74 19.10 -2.57 -7.42
C PRO A 74 17.65 -3.08 -7.30
N PHE A 75 17.23 -3.51 -6.12
CA PHE A 75 15.91 -4.11 -5.89
C PHE A 75 15.08 -3.38 -4.84
N GLU A 76 15.50 -2.16 -4.48
CA GLU A 76 14.87 -1.34 -3.46
C GLU A 76 13.37 -1.11 -3.72
N ASP A 77 13.00 -0.89 -4.99
CA ASP A 77 11.62 -0.65 -5.41
C ASP A 77 10.72 -1.89 -5.16
N LEU A 78 11.30 -3.10 -5.08
CA LEU A 78 10.55 -4.34 -4.83
C LEU A 78 10.37 -4.64 -3.34
N LEU A 79 11.03 -3.89 -2.45
CA LEU A 79 11.02 -4.15 -1.01
C LEU A 79 9.66 -3.81 -0.40
N TYR A 80 9.14 -4.72 0.42
CA TYR A 80 7.89 -4.52 1.15
C TYR A 80 7.89 -5.22 2.50
N ASP A 81 6.95 -4.85 3.36
CA ASP A 81 6.72 -5.53 4.63
C ASP A 81 5.46 -6.40 4.46
N PRO A 82 5.58 -7.73 4.42
CA PRO A 82 4.43 -8.58 4.20
C PRO A 82 3.54 -8.63 5.45
N GLY A 83 2.22 -8.53 5.28
CA GLY A 83 1.26 -8.88 6.34
C GLY A 83 1.06 -10.40 6.49
N THR A 84 1.63 -11.20 5.58
CA THR A 84 1.43 -12.65 5.51
C THR A 84 2.75 -13.41 5.50
N PRO A 85 2.77 -14.70 5.88
CA PRO A 85 3.98 -15.54 5.73
C PRO A 85 4.26 -15.92 4.27
N ARG A 86 3.39 -15.55 3.31
CA ARG A 86 3.61 -15.81 1.88
C ARG A 86 4.34 -14.63 1.26
N LYS A 87 5.24 -14.93 0.31
CA LYS A 87 5.87 -13.92 -0.54
C LYS A 87 4.99 -13.65 -1.76
N ALA A 88 4.68 -12.38 -2.01
CA ALA A 88 4.05 -11.94 -3.25
C ALA A 88 5.06 -11.99 -4.41
N ILE A 89 4.63 -12.50 -5.56
CA ILE A 89 5.48 -12.60 -6.76
C ILE A 89 5.87 -11.20 -7.24
N GLY A 90 7.15 -11.04 -7.61
CA GLY A 90 7.73 -9.76 -7.99
C GLY A 90 7.97 -8.79 -6.84
N ARG A 91 7.83 -9.23 -5.58
CA ARG A 91 8.14 -8.44 -4.37
C ARG A 91 9.12 -9.19 -3.47
N ILE A 92 9.90 -8.43 -2.71
CA ILE A 92 10.92 -8.97 -1.79
C ILE A 92 10.59 -8.51 -0.36
N PRO A 93 10.23 -9.42 0.55
CA PRO A 93 9.94 -9.05 1.93
C PRO A 93 11.23 -8.54 2.60
N ARG A 94 11.15 -7.42 3.34
CA ARG A 94 12.31 -6.82 4.03
C ARG A 94 12.95 -7.77 5.04
N SER A 95 12.18 -8.71 5.57
CA SER A 95 12.67 -9.79 6.44
C SER A 95 13.71 -10.69 5.76
N ALA A 96 13.70 -10.82 4.43
CA ALA A 96 14.68 -11.62 3.67
C ALA A 96 16.06 -10.95 3.57
N ILE A 97 16.15 -9.62 3.75
CA ILE A 97 17.40 -8.87 3.56
C ILE A 97 18.47 -9.33 4.55
N THR A 98 18.13 -9.48 5.83
CA THR A 98 19.12 -9.76 6.88
C THR A 98 19.72 -11.18 6.75
N PRO A 99 18.92 -12.26 6.59
CA PRO A 99 19.47 -13.59 6.37
C PRO A 99 20.36 -13.69 5.13
N ILE A 100 19.91 -13.13 4.00
CA ILE A 100 20.64 -13.20 2.73
C ILE A 100 21.92 -12.36 2.79
N TRP A 101 21.87 -11.16 3.36
CA TRP A 101 23.07 -10.35 3.58
C TRP A 101 24.08 -11.05 4.48
N SER A 102 23.61 -11.73 5.54
CA SER A 102 24.51 -12.47 6.45
C SER A 102 25.19 -13.64 5.72
N LEU A 103 24.47 -14.32 4.81
CA LEU A 103 25.05 -15.35 3.95
C LEU A 103 26.16 -14.78 3.07
N ILE A 104 25.93 -13.60 2.47
CA ILE A 104 26.92 -12.90 1.62
C ILE A 104 28.12 -12.46 2.45
N ALA A 105 27.91 -11.74 3.56
CA ALA A 105 28.98 -11.23 4.41
C ALA A 105 29.91 -12.33 4.93
N LYS A 106 29.40 -13.56 5.10
CA LYS A 106 30.17 -14.74 5.52
C LYS A 106 31.06 -15.34 4.43
N HIS A 107 30.68 -15.21 3.16
CA HIS A 107 31.34 -15.93 2.05
C HIS A 107 31.91 -15.02 0.96
N ALA A 108 31.58 -13.73 0.98
CA ALA A 108 32.16 -12.74 0.09
C ALA A 108 33.65 -12.53 0.42
N ASN A 109 34.42 -12.16 -0.59
CA ASN A 109 35.81 -11.76 -0.43
C ASN A 109 35.88 -10.54 0.52
N PRO A 110 36.58 -10.64 1.67
CA PRO A 110 36.68 -9.55 2.64
C PRO A 110 37.20 -8.25 2.03
N SER A 111 38.13 -8.34 1.07
CA SER A 111 38.70 -7.16 0.40
C SER A 111 37.66 -6.36 -0.38
N VAL A 112 36.64 -7.01 -0.97
CA VAL A 112 35.55 -6.34 -1.67
C VAL A 112 34.68 -5.57 -0.67
N LEU A 113 34.34 -6.17 0.47
CA LEU A 113 33.54 -5.53 1.52
C LEU A 113 34.27 -4.35 2.16
N GLU A 114 35.57 -4.50 2.40
CA GLU A 114 36.44 -3.44 2.93
C GLU A 114 36.58 -2.27 1.96
N ALA A 115 36.87 -2.55 0.69
CA ALA A 115 36.97 -1.53 -0.35
C ALA A 115 35.65 -0.78 -0.56
N THR A 116 34.53 -1.51 -0.61
CA THR A 116 33.18 -0.92 -0.69
C THR A 116 32.93 0.00 0.52
N SER A 117 33.24 -0.49 1.72
CA SER A 117 33.07 0.30 2.95
C SER A 117 33.95 1.54 2.98
N ALA A 118 35.17 1.48 2.42
CA ALA A 118 36.07 2.62 2.32
C ALA A 118 35.51 3.69 1.37
N ILE A 119 35.04 3.30 0.19
CA ILE A 119 34.42 4.22 -0.79
C ILE A 119 33.17 4.87 -0.18
N LEU A 120 32.30 4.09 0.48
CA LEU A 120 31.08 4.61 1.08
C LEU A 120 31.34 5.55 2.28
N LYS A 121 32.46 5.40 2.97
CA LYS A 121 32.86 6.30 4.07
C LYS A 121 33.36 7.66 3.56
N SER A 122 34.00 7.69 2.39
CA SER A 122 34.56 8.91 1.79
C SER A 122 33.60 9.59 0.81
N ALA A 123 32.56 8.90 0.34
CA ALA A 123 31.57 9.45 -0.56
C ALA A 123 30.68 10.50 0.14
N GLU A 124 30.36 11.57 -0.59
CA GLU A 124 29.32 12.50 -0.19
C GLU A 124 27.94 11.80 -0.20
N PRO A 125 26.98 12.24 0.64
CA PRO A 125 25.63 11.72 0.58
C PRO A 125 25.04 11.86 -0.83
N ASN A 126 24.48 10.78 -1.36
CA ASN A 126 23.87 10.70 -2.70
C ASN A 126 24.84 10.89 -3.90
N ASP A 127 26.15 10.71 -3.71
CA ASP A 127 27.09 10.65 -4.83
C ASP A 127 26.82 9.42 -5.71
N SER A 128 26.02 9.61 -6.76
CA SER A 128 25.62 8.55 -7.70
C SER A 128 26.81 7.85 -8.36
N GLN A 129 27.90 8.56 -8.63
CA GLN A 129 29.09 7.96 -9.25
C GLN A 129 29.84 7.08 -8.26
N ALA A 130 30.02 7.55 -7.02
CA ALA A 130 30.65 6.74 -5.98
C ALA A 130 29.82 5.50 -5.64
N LEU A 131 28.48 5.64 -5.59
CA LEU A 131 27.57 4.52 -5.37
C LEU A 131 27.62 3.50 -6.51
N MET A 132 27.61 3.94 -7.78
CA MET A 132 27.73 3.04 -8.93
C MET A 132 29.09 2.33 -8.95
N LYS A 133 30.18 3.03 -8.65
CA LYS A 133 31.53 2.46 -8.60
C LYS A 133 31.65 1.41 -7.50
N ALA A 134 31.23 1.72 -6.28
CA ALA A 134 31.26 0.76 -5.16
C ALA A 134 30.28 -0.40 -5.42
N GLY A 135 29.12 -0.09 -5.99
CA GLY A 135 28.02 -1.02 -6.21
C GLY A 135 28.37 -2.08 -7.24
N THR A 136 28.96 -1.70 -8.38
CA THR A 136 29.27 -2.63 -9.47
C THR A 136 30.08 -3.83 -8.98
N THR A 137 31.12 -3.59 -8.18
CA THR A 137 31.95 -4.67 -7.61
C THR A 137 31.20 -5.46 -6.55
N LEU A 138 30.47 -4.78 -5.65
CA LEU A 138 29.72 -5.43 -4.58
C LEU A 138 28.60 -6.33 -5.12
N TRP A 139 27.83 -5.88 -6.11
CA TRP A 139 26.71 -6.62 -6.68
C TRP A 139 27.19 -7.84 -7.45
N ALA A 140 28.26 -7.72 -8.23
CA ALA A 140 28.87 -8.86 -8.92
C ALA A 140 29.37 -9.92 -7.93
N GLU A 141 30.04 -9.49 -6.85
CA GLU A 141 30.50 -10.40 -5.80
C GLU A 141 29.33 -11.06 -5.04
N ALA A 142 28.28 -10.29 -4.72
CA ALA A 142 27.09 -10.81 -4.08
C ALA A 142 26.38 -11.85 -4.99
N ALA A 143 26.18 -11.53 -6.28
CA ALA A 143 25.58 -12.46 -7.24
C ALA A 143 26.38 -13.76 -7.35
N ARG A 144 27.73 -13.68 -7.42
CA ARG A 144 28.63 -14.84 -7.42
C ARG A 144 28.43 -15.71 -6.18
N VAL A 145 28.42 -15.10 -4.99
CA VAL A 145 28.22 -15.83 -3.73
C VAL A 145 26.87 -16.54 -3.72
N LEU A 146 25.78 -15.87 -4.10
CA LEU A 146 24.44 -16.47 -4.14
C LEU A 146 24.37 -17.63 -5.13
N ALA A 147 24.90 -17.46 -6.35
CA ALA A 147 24.97 -18.51 -7.35
C ALA A 147 25.73 -19.76 -6.84
N GLU A 148 26.89 -19.56 -6.20
CA GLU A 148 27.68 -20.66 -5.66
C GLU A 148 26.96 -21.40 -4.53
N ARG A 149 26.25 -20.68 -3.66
CA ARG A 149 25.48 -21.28 -2.56
C ARG A 149 24.29 -22.07 -3.09
N ASP A 150 23.55 -21.54 -4.05
CA ASP A 150 22.44 -22.27 -4.67
C ASP A 150 22.94 -23.49 -5.46
N ALA A 151 24.01 -23.33 -6.26
CA ALA A 151 24.61 -24.44 -7.00
C ALA A 151 25.13 -25.54 -6.05
N ALA A 152 25.75 -25.19 -4.92
CA ALA A 152 26.16 -26.15 -3.91
C ALA A 152 24.97 -26.87 -3.26
N ALA A 153 23.89 -26.15 -2.97
CA ALA A 153 22.67 -26.71 -2.40
C ALA A 153 21.96 -27.69 -3.35
N ARG A 154 22.05 -27.48 -4.67
CA ARG A 154 21.49 -28.41 -5.69
C ARG A 154 22.29 -29.70 -5.87
N LYS A 155 23.54 -29.78 -5.38
CA LYS A 155 24.38 -30.99 -5.51
C LYS A 155 23.93 -32.14 -4.62
N THR A 156 23.15 -31.88 -3.58
CA THR A 156 22.65 -32.91 -2.66
C THR A 156 21.13 -32.93 -2.65
N PRO A 157 20.48 -34.11 -2.50
CA PRO A 157 19.02 -34.20 -2.49
C PRO A 157 18.35 -33.35 -1.40
N THR A 158 19.05 -33.11 -0.29
CA THR A 158 18.56 -32.33 0.85
C THR A 158 19.13 -30.92 0.93
N GLY A 159 20.07 -30.54 0.05
CA GLY A 159 20.83 -29.29 0.19
C GLY A 159 19.98 -28.05 0.05
N ARG A 160 19.00 -28.05 -0.87
CA ARG A 160 18.05 -26.92 -1.02
C ARG A 160 17.14 -26.78 0.21
N THR A 161 16.71 -27.90 0.80
CA THR A 161 15.96 -27.92 2.07
C THR A 161 16.80 -27.36 3.23
N GLN A 162 18.08 -27.76 3.33
CA GLN A 162 19.00 -27.23 4.34
C GLN A 162 19.25 -25.73 4.17
N LEU A 163 19.39 -25.26 2.93
CA LEU A 163 19.53 -23.83 2.63
C LEU A 163 18.28 -23.04 3.03
N ARG A 164 17.09 -23.57 2.72
CA ARG A 164 15.80 -23.01 3.14
C ARG A 164 15.75 -22.85 4.67
N ASP A 165 16.07 -23.90 5.40
CA ASP A 165 15.99 -23.91 6.86
C ASP A 165 17.01 -22.94 7.49
N ALA A 166 18.22 -22.85 6.91
CA ALA A 166 19.24 -21.89 7.33
C ALA A 166 18.85 -20.42 7.05
N LEU A 167 18.07 -20.17 5.99
CA LEU A 167 17.60 -18.83 5.62
C LEU A 167 16.33 -18.40 6.35
N GLY A 168 15.67 -19.32 7.07
CA GLY A 168 14.44 -19.04 7.82
C GLY A 168 13.14 -19.30 7.05
N GLY A 169 13.18 -20.14 6.00
CA GLY A 169 11.97 -20.66 5.33
C GLY A 169 11.90 -20.38 3.83
N GLU A 170 10.83 -20.88 3.22
CA GLU A 170 10.59 -20.78 1.78
C GLU A 170 10.49 -19.33 1.24
N PRO A 171 9.86 -18.37 1.94
CA PRO A 171 9.79 -16.99 1.45
C PRO A 171 11.17 -16.34 1.27
N VAL A 172 12.12 -16.64 2.18
CA VAL A 172 13.48 -16.11 2.10
C VAL A 172 14.27 -16.82 1.01
N LEU A 173 14.12 -18.15 0.87
CA LEU A 173 14.75 -18.89 -0.23
C LEU A 173 14.26 -18.39 -1.60
N SER A 174 12.96 -18.20 -1.78
CA SER A 174 12.41 -17.61 -3.02
C SER A 174 12.88 -16.18 -3.24
N SER A 175 13.13 -15.41 -2.18
CA SER A 175 13.70 -14.05 -2.29
C SER A 175 15.17 -14.09 -2.72
N LEU A 176 15.91 -15.13 -2.36
CA LEU A 176 17.30 -15.32 -2.80
C LEU A 176 17.37 -15.44 -4.32
N ASP A 177 16.49 -16.21 -4.93
CA ASP A 177 16.43 -16.39 -6.39
C ASP A 177 16.17 -15.04 -7.11
N ASP A 178 15.22 -14.24 -6.61
CA ASP A 178 14.93 -12.90 -7.16
C ASP A 178 16.09 -11.91 -6.97
N ILE A 179 16.69 -11.90 -5.78
CA ILE A 179 17.82 -11.03 -5.46
C ILE A 179 19.01 -11.40 -6.34
N TYR A 180 19.29 -12.69 -6.54
CA TYR A 180 20.35 -13.15 -7.44
C TYR A 180 20.10 -12.67 -8.88
N ALA A 181 18.89 -12.82 -9.41
CA ALA A 181 18.54 -12.36 -10.74
C ALA A 181 18.75 -10.84 -10.89
N LEU A 182 18.29 -10.04 -9.92
CA LEU A 182 18.43 -8.58 -9.92
C LEU A 182 19.89 -8.12 -9.77
N LEU A 183 20.69 -8.78 -8.93
CA LEU A 183 22.10 -8.43 -8.75
C LEU A 183 22.94 -8.75 -9.98
N SER A 184 22.59 -9.81 -10.70
CA SER A 184 23.25 -10.21 -11.96
C SER A 184 23.11 -9.16 -13.06
N VAL A 185 22.13 -8.25 -12.94
CA VAL A 185 21.89 -7.15 -13.89
C VAL A 185 21.75 -5.79 -13.20
N ALA A 186 22.34 -5.64 -12.01
CA ALA A 186 22.15 -4.49 -11.13
C ALA A 186 22.43 -3.14 -11.82
N THR A 187 23.54 -3.04 -12.53
CA THR A 187 23.96 -1.83 -13.24
C THR A 187 22.88 -1.39 -14.24
N THR A 188 22.39 -2.32 -15.06
CA THR A 188 21.34 -2.07 -16.06
C THR A 188 20.03 -1.60 -15.41
N ILE A 189 19.66 -2.18 -14.26
CA ILE A 189 18.46 -1.76 -13.51
C ILE A 189 18.61 -0.32 -13.01
N LEU A 190 19.77 0.06 -12.49
CA LEU A 190 20.00 1.42 -11.97
C LEU A 190 20.09 2.48 -13.09
N GLU A 191 20.70 2.12 -14.21
CA GLU A 191 20.70 2.96 -15.42
C GLU A 191 19.28 3.18 -15.94
N LEU A 192 18.48 2.12 -16.02
CA LEU A 192 17.07 2.21 -16.36
C LEU A 192 16.31 3.12 -15.38
N ARG A 193 16.45 2.91 -14.07
CA ARG A 193 15.79 3.74 -13.04
C ARG A 193 16.16 5.22 -13.17
N SER A 194 17.40 5.52 -13.57
CA SER A 194 17.88 6.88 -13.78
C SER A 194 17.35 7.50 -15.08
N ALA A 195 17.02 6.68 -16.08
CA ALA A 195 16.44 7.12 -17.35
C ALA A 195 14.91 7.26 -17.31
N LEU A 196 14.24 6.60 -16.36
CA LEU A 196 12.80 6.67 -16.15
C LEU A 196 12.38 7.95 -15.39
N PRO A 197 11.11 8.38 -15.51
CA PRO A 197 10.56 9.44 -14.67
C PRO A 197 10.64 9.07 -13.18
N PRO A 198 10.62 10.07 -12.28
CA PRO A 198 10.53 9.81 -10.85
C PRO A 198 9.23 9.05 -10.56
N ALA A 199 9.31 8.08 -9.63
CA ALA A 199 8.12 7.38 -9.16
C ALA A 199 7.25 8.31 -8.29
N PRO A 200 5.91 8.18 -8.32
CA PRO A 200 5.14 7.26 -9.15
C PRO A 200 5.05 7.71 -10.61
N ILE A 201 5.23 6.77 -11.55
CA ILE A 201 5.21 7.02 -12.99
C ILE A 201 3.76 6.94 -13.49
N GLU A 202 3.29 8.02 -14.11
CA GLU A 202 1.93 8.10 -14.67
C GLU A 202 1.89 7.66 -16.13
N THR A 203 2.91 8.00 -16.92
CA THR A 203 2.97 7.69 -18.36
C THR A 203 4.40 7.33 -18.77
N ILE A 204 4.52 6.49 -19.80
CA ILE A 204 5.80 6.10 -20.41
C ILE A 204 5.95 6.84 -21.74
N ASP A 205 6.79 7.87 -21.75
CA ASP A 205 7.10 8.64 -22.95
C ASP A 205 8.05 7.86 -23.90
N ARG A 206 8.35 8.46 -25.05
CA ARG A 206 9.19 7.81 -26.08
C ARG A 206 10.63 7.57 -25.59
N LYS A 207 11.17 8.47 -24.75
CA LYS A 207 12.51 8.35 -24.18
C LYS A 207 12.58 7.19 -23.18
N SER A 208 11.60 7.08 -22.30
CA SER A 208 11.46 6.00 -21.32
C SER A 208 11.25 4.66 -22.00
N LEU A 209 10.44 4.61 -23.07
CA LEU A 209 10.26 3.41 -23.87
C LEU A 209 11.58 2.95 -24.50
N ALA A 210 12.37 3.86 -25.07
CA ALA A 210 13.68 3.53 -25.63
C ALA A 210 14.66 3.01 -24.55
N ALA A 211 14.63 3.60 -23.35
CA ALA A 211 15.44 3.13 -22.21
C ALA A 211 15.02 1.71 -21.77
N LEU A 212 13.72 1.41 -21.72
CA LEU A 212 13.20 0.08 -21.42
C LEU A 212 13.63 -0.95 -22.47
N VAL A 213 13.51 -0.62 -23.76
CA VAL A 213 13.95 -1.49 -24.86
C VAL A 213 15.45 -1.79 -24.74
N HIS A 214 16.27 -0.77 -24.48
CA HIS A 214 17.70 -0.95 -24.27
C HIS A 214 17.98 -1.86 -23.06
N ALA A 215 17.35 -1.58 -21.92
CA ALA A 215 17.52 -2.38 -20.71
C ALA A 215 17.14 -3.86 -20.93
N LEU A 216 16.00 -4.13 -21.58
CA LEU A 216 15.55 -5.50 -21.87
C LEU A 216 16.55 -6.25 -22.76
N ARG A 217 17.08 -5.62 -23.81
CA ARG A 217 18.10 -6.23 -24.67
C ARG A 217 19.40 -6.49 -23.93
N THR A 218 19.86 -5.54 -23.13
CA THR A 218 21.07 -5.68 -22.31
C THR A 218 20.91 -6.81 -21.30
N VAL A 219 19.76 -6.88 -20.60
CA VAL A 219 19.45 -7.97 -19.66
C VAL A 219 19.36 -9.31 -20.37
N ALA A 220 18.75 -9.39 -21.54
CA ALA A 220 18.68 -10.62 -22.32
C ALA A 220 20.07 -11.16 -22.68
N GLY A 221 21.05 -10.27 -22.94
CA GLY A 221 22.44 -10.63 -23.20
C GLY A 221 23.25 -11.03 -21.96
N LEU A 222 22.90 -10.51 -20.78
CA LEU A 222 23.63 -10.78 -19.52
C LEU A 222 23.04 -11.97 -18.74
N HIS A 223 21.73 -11.95 -18.50
CA HIS A 223 21.02 -12.94 -17.69
C HIS A 223 19.54 -12.99 -18.10
N LYS A 224 19.22 -13.83 -19.09
CA LYS A 224 17.87 -13.92 -19.69
C LYS A 224 16.76 -14.20 -18.66
N GLU A 225 17.04 -14.96 -17.61
CA GLU A 225 16.06 -15.25 -16.55
C GLU A 225 15.70 -14.01 -15.71
N ALA A 226 16.46 -12.91 -15.80
CA ALA A 226 16.19 -11.66 -15.07
C ALA A 226 15.27 -10.69 -15.85
N ILE A 227 14.85 -11.03 -17.08
CA ILE A 227 13.94 -10.19 -17.88
C ILE A 227 12.64 -9.85 -17.13
N PRO A 228 11.96 -10.81 -16.46
CA PRO A 228 10.74 -10.51 -15.71
C PRO A 228 10.96 -9.52 -14.57
N HIS A 229 12.13 -9.55 -13.93
CA HIS A 229 12.48 -8.62 -12.84
C HIS A 229 12.60 -7.17 -13.31
N VAL A 230 12.97 -6.93 -14.57
CA VAL A 230 12.92 -5.57 -15.15
C VAL A 230 11.48 -5.05 -15.17
N ILE A 231 10.53 -5.91 -15.53
CA ILE A 231 9.10 -5.57 -15.53
C ILE A 231 8.58 -5.40 -14.10
N PHE A 232 9.00 -6.24 -13.14
CA PHE A 232 8.62 -6.04 -11.73
C PHE A 232 9.11 -4.70 -11.17
N VAL A 233 10.35 -4.30 -11.49
CA VAL A 233 10.89 -3.00 -11.07
C VAL A 233 10.08 -1.86 -11.68
N LEU A 234 9.68 -1.99 -12.95
CA LEU A 234 8.80 -1.02 -13.58
C LEU A 234 7.44 -0.97 -12.87
N MET A 235 6.77 -2.12 -12.70
CA MET A 235 5.47 -2.24 -12.03
C MET A 235 5.46 -1.58 -10.65
N ALA A 236 6.51 -1.78 -9.86
CA ALA A 236 6.63 -1.18 -8.53
C ALA A 236 6.74 0.36 -8.54
N ARG A 237 7.09 0.95 -9.69
CA ARG A 237 7.19 2.41 -9.88
C ARG A 237 5.97 3.01 -10.58
N LEU A 238 5.08 2.20 -11.14
CA LEU A 238 3.88 2.69 -11.83
C LEU A 238 2.82 3.16 -10.84
N ARG A 239 2.10 4.22 -11.21
CA ARG A 239 0.91 4.66 -10.48
C ARG A 239 -0.28 3.74 -10.72
N ASP A 240 -0.43 3.28 -11.96
CA ASP A 240 -1.51 2.39 -12.40
C ASP A 240 -0.92 1.28 -13.27
N LEU A 241 -1.26 0.03 -12.95
CA LEU A 241 -0.82 -1.15 -13.70
C LEU A 241 -1.62 -1.36 -14.99
N SER A 242 -2.72 -0.60 -15.18
CA SER A 242 -3.53 -0.62 -16.40
C SER A 242 -2.73 -0.31 -17.67
N ILE A 243 -1.65 0.48 -17.53
CA ILE A 243 -0.80 0.88 -18.66
C ILE A 243 0.08 -0.25 -19.20
N LEU A 244 0.17 -1.39 -18.50
CA LEU A 244 1.03 -2.51 -18.90
C LEU A 244 0.63 -3.09 -20.26
N GLY A 245 -0.66 -3.07 -20.60
CA GLY A 245 -1.16 -3.57 -21.89
C GLY A 245 -0.63 -2.76 -23.06
N ASP A 246 -0.89 -1.45 -23.06
CA ASP A 246 -0.36 -0.50 -24.06
C ASP A 246 1.17 -0.55 -24.11
N LEU A 247 1.82 -0.62 -22.94
CA LEU A 247 3.28 -0.71 -22.89
C LEU A 247 3.80 -1.98 -23.57
N PHE A 248 3.20 -3.15 -23.31
CA PHE A 248 3.62 -4.40 -23.92
C PHE A 248 3.42 -4.41 -25.44
N GLU A 249 2.36 -3.79 -25.93
CA GLU A 249 2.14 -3.57 -27.37
C GLU A 249 3.24 -2.68 -27.95
N ARG A 250 3.49 -1.52 -27.36
CA ARG A 250 4.54 -0.57 -27.81
C ARG A 250 5.95 -1.17 -27.73
N LEU A 251 6.24 -2.00 -26.74
CA LEU A 251 7.51 -2.74 -26.63
C LEU A 251 7.63 -3.81 -27.73
N THR A 252 6.53 -4.47 -28.07
CA THR A 252 6.46 -5.42 -29.18
C THR A 252 6.74 -4.72 -30.51
N GLU A 253 6.09 -3.59 -30.76
CA GLU A 253 6.33 -2.74 -31.95
C GLU A 253 7.77 -2.22 -32.02
N ALA A 254 8.41 -1.95 -30.87
CA ALA A 254 9.80 -1.54 -30.78
C ALA A 254 10.82 -2.70 -30.98
N GLY A 255 10.34 -3.92 -31.25
CA GLY A 255 11.16 -5.08 -31.60
C GLY A 255 11.79 -5.80 -30.42
N VAL A 256 11.07 -5.89 -29.29
CA VAL A 256 11.42 -6.76 -28.14
C VAL A 256 10.25 -7.66 -27.70
N GLY A 257 9.34 -7.98 -28.62
CA GLY A 257 8.13 -8.75 -28.33
C GLY A 257 8.38 -10.15 -27.79
N ASP A 258 9.46 -10.82 -28.20
CA ASP A 258 9.90 -12.10 -27.66
C ASP A 258 10.30 -12.01 -26.18
N LEU A 259 10.97 -10.92 -25.79
CA LEU A 259 11.34 -10.65 -24.40
C LEU A 259 10.11 -10.30 -23.55
N VAL A 260 9.18 -9.52 -24.12
CA VAL A 260 7.90 -9.20 -23.48
C VAL A 260 7.10 -10.49 -23.23
N GLN A 261 7.07 -11.41 -24.20
CA GLN A 261 6.38 -12.69 -24.04
C GLN A 261 6.93 -13.51 -22.87
N LEU A 262 8.25 -13.51 -22.65
CA LEU A 262 8.89 -14.18 -21.51
C LEU A 262 8.47 -13.58 -20.15
N ALA A 263 8.22 -12.28 -20.09
CA ALA A 263 7.84 -11.59 -18.86
C ALA A 263 6.33 -11.54 -18.61
N SER A 264 5.51 -11.47 -19.67
CA SER A 264 4.06 -11.20 -19.60
C SER A 264 3.31 -12.14 -18.65
N GLY A 265 3.55 -13.45 -18.74
CA GLY A 265 2.92 -14.45 -17.87
C GLY A 265 3.32 -14.29 -16.40
N GLN A 266 4.58 -13.94 -16.12
CA GLN A 266 5.05 -13.68 -14.77
C GLN A 266 4.57 -12.33 -14.22
N ALA A 267 4.47 -11.31 -15.07
CA ALA A 267 3.87 -10.03 -14.71
C ALA A 267 2.39 -10.20 -14.33
N GLY A 268 1.64 -11.01 -15.09
CA GLY A 268 0.24 -11.31 -14.77
C GLY A 268 0.09 -12.06 -13.46
N GLU A 269 0.95 -13.06 -13.25
CA GLU A 269 1.01 -13.77 -11.98
C GLU A 269 1.40 -12.84 -10.80
N ALA A 270 2.32 -11.90 -11.02
CA ALA A 270 2.73 -10.91 -10.03
C ALA A 270 1.58 -9.97 -9.64
N VAL A 271 0.82 -9.45 -10.62
CA VAL A 271 -0.38 -8.63 -10.35
C VAL A 271 -1.34 -9.37 -9.42
N VAL A 272 -1.68 -10.61 -9.77
CA VAL A 272 -2.63 -11.40 -8.98
C VAL A 272 -2.06 -11.75 -7.61
N SER A 273 -0.80 -12.16 -7.53
CA SER A 273 -0.18 -12.50 -6.25
C SER A 273 -0.04 -11.30 -5.32
N GLN A 274 0.18 -10.09 -5.86
CA GLN A 274 0.24 -8.86 -5.07
C GLN A 274 -1.16 -8.41 -4.63
N ALA A 275 -2.17 -8.60 -5.47
CA ALA A 275 -3.57 -8.38 -5.12
C ALA A 275 -4.06 -9.31 -3.99
N GLU A 276 -3.71 -10.60 -4.06
CA GLU A 276 -4.02 -11.60 -3.02
C GLU A 276 -3.40 -11.19 -1.66
N ASP A 277 -2.17 -10.67 -1.66
CA ASP A 277 -1.48 -10.22 -0.44
C ASP A 277 -2.09 -8.90 0.07
N ARG A 278 -2.35 -7.94 -0.83
CA ARG A 278 -3.00 -6.65 -0.50
C ARG A 278 -4.39 -6.85 0.09
N MET A 279 -5.16 -7.80 -0.42
CA MET A 279 -6.49 -8.14 0.13
C MET A 279 -6.44 -8.51 1.61
N LEU A 280 -5.40 -9.24 2.01
CA LEU A 280 -5.23 -9.66 3.41
C LEU A 280 -4.86 -8.48 4.30
N ASP A 281 -3.97 -7.60 3.83
CA ASP A 281 -3.61 -6.36 4.54
C ASP A 281 -4.83 -5.45 4.70
N VAL A 282 -5.56 -5.19 3.61
CA VAL A 282 -6.77 -4.35 3.61
C VAL A 282 -7.84 -4.95 4.54
N ARG A 283 -8.01 -6.27 4.57
CA ARG A 283 -8.95 -6.90 5.50
C ARG A 283 -8.58 -6.68 6.97
N ILE A 284 -7.29 -6.61 7.29
CA ILE A 284 -6.82 -6.33 8.65
C ILE A 284 -6.98 -4.84 8.96
N GLU A 285 -6.57 -3.96 8.05
CA GLU A 285 -6.67 -2.50 8.18
C GLU A 285 -8.12 -2.05 8.37
N LEU A 286 -9.06 -2.58 7.58
CA LEU A 286 -10.47 -2.16 7.58
C LEU A 286 -11.30 -2.78 8.70
N ARG A 287 -10.74 -3.68 9.52
CA ARG A 287 -11.42 -4.23 10.71
C ARG A 287 -11.42 -3.26 11.89
N ASP A 288 -10.69 -2.15 11.79
CA ASP A 288 -10.74 -1.09 12.78
C ASP A 288 -12.15 -0.47 12.83
N GLU A 289 -12.81 -0.59 13.98
CA GLU A 289 -14.19 -0.15 14.17
C GLU A 289 -14.33 1.38 14.09
N ASP A 290 -13.25 2.10 14.41
CA ASP A 290 -13.19 3.56 14.44
C ASP A 290 -13.12 4.20 13.04
N LEU A 291 -12.93 3.39 11.98
CA LEU A 291 -12.87 3.90 10.61
C LEU A 291 -14.27 4.32 10.09
N PRO A 292 -14.39 5.53 9.50
CA PRO A 292 -15.59 5.94 8.78
C PRO A 292 -15.94 4.93 7.68
N LYS A 293 -17.18 4.43 7.67
CA LYS A 293 -17.65 3.42 6.72
C LYS A 293 -17.59 3.94 5.29
N ALA A 294 -17.72 5.24 5.06
CA ALA A 294 -17.56 5.82 3.73
C ALA A 294 -16.11 5.68 3.22
N ASP A 295 -15.12 5.82 4.09
CA ASP A 295 -13.71 5.65 3.72
C ASP A 295 -13.37 4.18 3.45
N VAL A 296 -13.90 3.27 4.29
CA VAL A 296 -13.85 1.82 4.06
C VAL A 296 -14.42 1.47 2.68
N ALA A 297 -15.62 1.95 2.36
CA ALA A 297 -16.28 1.69 1.08
C ALA A 297 -15.49 2.25 -0.12
N ARG A 298 -14.90 3.45 0.02
CA ARG A 298 -14.08 4.08 -1.04
C ARG A 298 -12.80 3.28 -1.29
N GLU A 299 -12.13 2.83 -0.24
CA GLU A 299 -10.89 2.05 -0.38
C GLU A 299 -11.17 0.71 -1.05
N LEU A 300 -12.21 -0.01 -0.63
CA LEU A 300 -12.64 -1.26 -1.28
C LEU A 300 -13.00 -1.06 -2.75
N GLY A 301 -13.73 0.02 -3.08
CA GLY A 301 -14.05 0.36 -4.47
C GLY A 301 -12.81 0.65 -5.31
N ARG A 302 -11.83 1.38 -4.79
CA ARG A 302 -10.56 1.67 -5.48
C ARG A 302 -9.78 0.40 -5.79
N GLU A 303 -9.71 -0.54 -4.84
CA GLU A 303 -9.00 -1.81 -5.02
C GLU A 303 -9.69 -2.68 -6.08
N ILE A 304 -11.03 -2.78 -6.06
CA ILE A 304 -11.80 -3.51 -7.10
C ILE A 304 -11.56 -2.89 -8.48
N ASP A 305 -11.67 -1.57 -8.61
CA ASP A 305 -11.46 -0.85 -9.86
C ASP A 305 -10.01 -1.03 -10.38
N ALA A 306 -9.02 -1.02 -9.49
CA ALA A 306 -7.62 -1.25 -9.84
C ALA A 306 -7.39 -2.68 -10.36
N LEU A 307 -8.01 -3.68 -9.74
CA LEU A 307 -7.93 -5.07 -10.18
C LEU A 307 -8.56 -5.28 -11.55
N GLU A 308 -9.71 -4.67 -11.81
CA GLU A 308 -10.37 -4.77 -13.11
C GLU A 308 -9.49 -4.19 -14.22
N ARG A 309 -8.92 -3.00 -14.01
CA ARG A 309 -8.01 -2.39 -14.97
C ARG A 309 -6.75 -3.24 -15.18
N ALA A 310 -6.18 -3.80 -14.11
CA ALA A 310 -5.01 -4.66 -14.22
C ALA A 310 -5.31 -6.00 -14.92
N ALA A 311 -6.52 -6.55 -14.74
CA ALA A 311 -6.97 -7.76 -15.42
C ALA A 311 -6.99 -7.61 -16.95
N VAL A 312 -7.50 -6.47 -17.41
CA VAL A 312 -7.55 -6.13 -18.83
C VAL A 312 -6.13 -5.95 -19.38
N ALA A 313 -5.27 -5.24 -18.65
CA ALA A 313 -3.94 -4.85 -19.10
C ALA A 313 -2.99 -6.03 -19.31
N VAL A 314 -3.02 -7.04 -18.44
CA VAL A 314 -2.02 -8.12 -18.50
C VAL A 314 -2.44 -9.27 -19.43
N GLY A 315 -3.63 -9.21 -20.04
CA GLY A 315 -4.06 -10.12 -21.11
C GLY A 315 -3.99 -11.61 -20.73
N GLY A 316 -4.01 -11.92 -19.44
CA GLY A 316 -3.72 -13.27 -18.93
C GLY A 316 -4.76 -14.27 -19.40
N GLY A 317 -4.32 -15.49 -19.75
CA GLY A 317 -5.21 -16.62 -20.03
C GLY A 317 -6.25 -16.88 -18.91
N ARG A 318 -7.32 -17.62 -19.26
CA ARG A 318 -8.52 -17.85 -18.40
C ARG A 318 -8.27 -18.19 -16.92
N ALA A 319 -7.13 -18.76 -16.57
CA ALA A 319 -6.76 -19.05 -15.18
C ALA A 319 -6.50 -17.77 -14.35
N TYR A 320 -5.88 -16.74 -14.93
CA TYR A 320 -5.60 -15.47 -14.26
C TYR A 320 -6.88 -14.70 -13.99
N GLY A 321 -7.73 -14.55 -15.03
CA GLY A 321 -9.04 -13.90 -14.89
C GLY A 321 -9.87 -14.52 -13.76
N ARG A 322 -9.90 -15.85 -13.64
CA ARG A 322 -10.61 -16.52 -12.53
C ARG A 322 -10.06 -16.19 -11.14
N ARG A 323 -8.75 -15.99 -10.99
CA ARG A 323 -8.16 -15.61 -9.69
C ARG A 323 -8.43 -14.14 -9.38
N ILE A 324 -8.38 -13.26 -10.37
CA ILE A 324 -8.76 -11.85 -10.19
C ILE A 324 -10.24 -11.76 -9.76
N GLU A 325 -11.13 -12.48 -10.44
CA GLU A 325 -12.54 -12.52 -10.04
C GLU A 325 -12.74 -13.09 -8.63
N ARG A 326 -11.91 -14.04 -8.20
CA ARG A 326 -11.93 -14.51 -6.81
C ARG A 326 -11.51 -13.42 -5.83
N VAL A 327 -10.41 -12.71 -6.09
CA VAL A 327 -9.95 -11.61 -5.22
C VAL A 327 -10.98 -10.48 -5.19
N LYS A 328 -11.60 -10.13 -6.32
CA LYS A 328 -12.73 -9.18 -6.38
C LYS A 328 -13.90 -9.64 -5.53
N ALA A 329 -14.28 -10.91 -5.60
CA ALA A 329 -15.35 -11.48 -4.78
C ALA A 329 -15.00 -11.45 -3.28
N GLU A 330 -13.74 -11.59 -2.91
CA GLU A 330 -13.28 -11.45 -1.52
C GLU A 330 -13.35 -10.00 -1.03
N PHE A 331 -12.94 -9.01 -1.83
CA PHE A 331 -13.13 -7.58 -1.53
C PHE A 331 -14.62 -7.24 -1.37
N ALA A 332 -15.45 -7.75 -2.28
CA ALA A 332 -16.90 -7.62 -2.22
C ALA A 332 -17.48 -8.22 -0.94
N GLN A 333 -17.02 -9.40 -0.52
CA GLN A 333 -17.45 -10.03 0.71
C GLN A 333 -17.06 -9.20 1.95
N VAL A 334 -15.87 -8.59 1.96
CA VAL A 334 -15.48 -7.67 3.04
C VAL A 334 -16.36 -6.41 3.05
N ALA A 335 -16.68 -5.83 1.89
CA ALA A 335 -17.63 -4.71 1.80
C ALA A 335 -19.00 -5.12 2.35
N ARG A 336 -19.47 -6.32 2.04
CA ARG A 336 -20.72 -6.87 2.56
C ARG A 336 -20.69 -6.98 4.08
N GLU A 337 -19.62 -7.56 4.63
CA GLU A 337 -19.45 -7.79 6.07
C GLU A 337 -19.37 -6.47 6.87
N ILE A 338 -18.61 -5.49 6.38
CA ILE A 338 -18.27 -4.28 7.15
C ILE A 338 -19.24 -3.12 6.88
N VAL A 339 -19.74 -2.98 5.64
CA VAL A 339 -20.49 -1.79 5.20
C VAL A 339 -21.96 -2.07 4.98
N VAL A 340 -22.33 -3.21 4.39
CA VAL A 340 -23.71 -3.46 3.93
C VAL A 340 -24.56 -4.21 4.95
N SER A 341 -23.99 -5.22 5.61
CA SER A 341 -24.72 -6.05 6.57
C SER A 341 -25.15 -5.23 7.79
N GLY A 342 -26.45 -5.20 8.09
CA GLY A 342 -27.01 -4.41 9.20
C GLY A 342 -26.99 -2.89 8.98
N ALA A 343 -26.59 -2.41 7.81
CA ALA A 343 -26.41 -0.98 7.55
C ALA A 343 -27.72 -0.19 7.69
N SER A 344 -28.83 -0.72 7.16
CA SER A 344 -30.13 -0.07 7.27
C SER A 344 -30.61 0.02 8.72
N GLU A 345 -30.47 -1.05 9.48
CA GLU A 345 -30.86 -1.08 10.91
C GLU A 345 -30.01 -0.10 11.73
N ALA A 346 -28.69 -0.12 11.55
CA ALA A 346 -27.78 0.78 12.24
C ALA A 346 -28.00 2.26 11.84
N THR A 347 -28.27 2.54 10.56
CA THR A 347 -28.56 3.90 10.08
C THR A 347 -29.89 4.39 10.65
N LEU A 348 -30.94 3.57 10.62
CA LEU A 348 -32.24 3.93 11.19
C LEU A 348 -32.17 4.10 12.71
N ALA A 349 -31.37 3.30 13.41
CA ALA A 349 -31.10 3.49 14.83
C ALA A 349 -30.37 4.81 15.11
N ALA A 350 -29.36 5.18 14.31
CA ALA A 350 -28.67 6.47 14.42
C ALA A 350 -29.61 7.65 14.15
N VAL A 351 -30.52 7.51 13.17
CA VAL A 351 -31.54 8.51 12.86
C VAL A 351 -32.57 8.63 13.98
N ALA A 352 -33.00 7.52 14.57
CA ALA A 352 -33.91 7.54 15.72
C ALA A 352 -33.24 8.20 16.94
N ALA A 353 -31.95 7.97 17.15
CA ALA A 353 -31.19 8.60 18.22
C ALA A 353 -31.06 10.13 18.07
N LEU A 354 -31.41 10.72 16.93
CA LEU A 354 -31.53 12.17 16.80
C LEU A 354 -32.72 12.73 17.59
N ASP A 355 -33.72 11.90 17.90
CA ASP A 355 -34.90 12.31 18.71
C ASP A 355 -34.65 12.23 20.22
N ASP A 356 -33.54 11.61 20.64
CA ASP A 356 -33.22 11.45 22.05
C ASP A 356 -32.74 12.79 22.65
N PRO A 357 -33.09 13.12 23.91
CA PRO A 357 -32.59 14.33 24.56
C PRO A 357 -31.06 14.36 24.58
N ILE A 358 -30.47 15.39 23.97
CA ILE A 358 -29.02 15.51 23.78
C ILE A 358 -28.45 16.48 24.82
N SER A 359 -27.23 16.21 25.30
CA SER A 359 -26.59 17.04 26.32
C SER A 359 -25.75 18.20 25.74
N THR A 360 -25.30 18.07 24.48
CA THR A 360 -24.49 19.09 23.77
C THR A 360 -24.70 19.06 22.25
N ASP A 361 -24.51 20.20 21.58
CA ASP A 361 -24.55 20.33 20.11
C ASP A 361 -23.51 19.43 19.40
N GLU A 362 -22.40 19.10 20.07
CA GLU A 362 -21.33 18.25 19.53
C GLU A 362 -21.77 16.78 19.41
N GLU A 363 -22.54 16.29 20.38
CA GLU A 363 -23.13 14.94 20.34
C GLU A 363 -24.18 14.79 19.22
N GLU A 364 -25.00 15.82 19.00
CA GLU A 364 -25.98 15.84 17.92
C GLU A 364 -25.31 15.77 16.55
N LEU A 365 -24.30 16.62 16.35
CA LEU A 365 -23.53 16.67 15.11
C LEU A 365 -22.81 15.35 14.85
N GLN A 366 -22.33 14.68 15.90
CA GLN A 366 -21.69 13.37 15.78
C GLN A 366 -22.68 12.28 15.35
N ARG A 367 -23.89 12.23 15.94
CA ARG A 367 -24.95 11.29 15.52
C ARG A 367 -25.38 11.51 14.07
N LEU A 368 -25.51 12.76 13.65
CA LEU A 368 -25.83 13.09 12.26
C LEU A 368 -24.73 12.63 11.30
N ARG A 369 -23.45 12.93 11.61
CA ARG A 369 -22.30 12.48 10.82
C ARG A 369 -22.24 10.97 10.68
N GLU A 370 -22.57 10.25 11.75
CA GLU A 370 -22.64 8.79 11.76
C GLU A 370 -23.73 8.22 10.84
N ALA A 371 -24.89 8.86 10.77
CA ALA A 371 -25.94 8.49 9.82
C ALA A 371 -25.52 8.81 8.37
N GLU A 372 -24.94 9.99 8.14
CA GLU A 372 -24.45 10.42 6.83
C GLU A 372 -23.35 9.50 6.29
N ASP A 373 -22.38 9.16 7.13
CA ASP A 373 -21.25 8.30 6.77
C ASP A 373 -21.75 6.93 6.26
N ARG A 374 -22.72 6.32 6.94
CA ARG A 374 -23.31 5.04 6.53
C ARG A 374 -24.08 5.15 5.21
N ILE A 375 -24.87 6.21 5.00
CA ILE A 375 -25.58 6.44 3.74
C ILE A 375 -24.60 6.65 2.59
N VAL A 376 -23.54 7.44 2.81
CA VAL A 376 -22.50 7.68 1.81
C VAL A 376 -21.75 6.38 1.50
N ALA A 377 -21.46 5.55 2.51
CA ALA A 377 -20.84 4.24 2.31
C ALA A 377 -21.67 3.32 1.41
N LEU A 378 -22.98 3.20 1.67
CA LEU A 378 -23.89 2.43 0.81
C LEU A 378 -23.95 2.97 -0.62
N ARG A 379 -23.97 4.31 -0.78
CA ARG A 379 -23.95 4.96 -2.10
C ARG A 379 -22.66 4.68 -2.86
N VAL A 380 -21.52 4.62 -2.17
CA VAL A 380 -20.24 4.23 -2.76
C VAL A 380 -20.26 2.75 -3.16
N CYS A 381 -20.72 1.87 -2.26
CA CYS A 381 -20.89 0.44 -2.57
C CYS A 381 -21.78 0.18 -3.78
N ARG A 382 -22.83 0.98 -3.99
CA ARG A 382 -23.70 0.87 -5.15
C ARG A 382 -22.94 0.91 -6.48
N ARG A 383 -21.85 1.70 -6.57
CA ARG A 383 -21.05 1.87 -7.80
C ARG A 383 -20.37 0.58 -8.28
N PHE A 384 -19.92 -0.26 -7.35
CA PHE A 384 -19.25 -1.54 -7.65
C PHE A 384 -20.11 -2.76 -7.25
N SER A 385 -21.37 -2.53 -6.86
CA SER A 385 -22.24 -3.58 -6.33
C SER A 385 -22.61 -4.67 -7.35
N ASN A 386 -22.66 -4.30 -8.64
CA ASN A 386 -22.93 -5.24 -9.74
C ASN A 386 -21.80 -6.25 -9.87
N ASP A 387 -20.56 -5.77 -9.90
CA ASP A 387 -19.36 -6.60 -10.04
C ASP A 387 -19.07 -7.43 -8.78
N ALA A 388 -19.63 -6.98 -7.65
CA ALA A 388 -19.52 -7.61 -6.34
C ALA A 388 -20.65 -8.59 -6.01
N GLY A 389 -21.71 -8.68 -6.84
CA GLY A 389 -22.90 -9.49 -6.51
C GLY A 389 -23.62 -9.02 -5.24
N MET A 390 -23.63 -7.71 -4.98
CA MET A 390 -24.25 -7.08 -3.81
C MET A 390 -25.41 -6.15 -4.14
N SER A 391 -25.74 -5.94 -5.42
CA SER A 391 -26.70 -4.93 -5.86
C SER A 391 -28.03 -5.04 -5.15
N GLU A 392 -28.57 -6.26 -5.02
CA GLU A 392 -29.85 -6.48 -4.34
C GLU A 392 -29.80 -6.05 -2.86
N LEU A 393 -28.75 -6.41 -2.13
CA LEU A 393 -28.59 -6.06 -0.71
C LEU A 393 -28.44 -4.55 -0.51
N VAL A 394 -27.63 -3.90 -1.35
CA VAL A 394 -27.43 -2.44 -1.28
C VAL A 394 -28.74 -1.71 -1.60
N GLU A 395 -29.46 -2.13 -2.64
CA GLU A 395 -30.76 -1.54 -3.00
C GLU A 395 -31.85 -1.82 -1.97
N GLN A 396 -31.85 -2.97 -1.31
CA GLN A 396 -32.75 -3.25 -0.19
C GLN A 396 -32.44 -2.34 1.01
N ALA A 397 -31.16 -2.20 1.39
CA ALA A 397 -30.76 -1.33 2.49
C ALA A 397 -31.10 0.14 2.23
N MET A 398 -30.79 0.65 1.03
CA MET A 398 -31.12 2.03 0.63
C MET A 398 -32.63 2.29 0.64
N ARG A 399 -33.45 1.34 0.16
CA ARG A 399 -34.91 1.45 0.21
C ARG A 399 -35.46 1.45 1.63
N ALA A 400 -34.93 0.60 2.51
CA ALA A 400 -35.35 0.59 3.92
C ALA A 400 -35.05 1.92 4.62
N ILE A 401 -33.87 2.50 4.37
CA ILE A 401 -33.50 3.83 4.89
C ILE A 401 -34.44 4.91 4.32
N ALA A 402 -34.72 4.88 3.02
CA ALA A 402 -35.63 5.84 2.38
C ALA A 402 -37.01 5.84 3.05
N ILE A 403 -37.63 4.66 3.23
CA ILE A 403 -38.94 4.52 3.88
C ILE A 403 -38.91 5.03 5.32
N GLY A 404 -37.83 4.75 6.06
CA GLY A 404 -37.68 5.24 7.44
C GLY A 404 -37.54 6.76 7.53
N LEU A 405 -36.79 7.37 6.61
CA LEU A 405 -36.64 8.82 6.53
C LEU A 405 -37.93 9.53 6.08
N GLU A 406 -38.68 8.95 5.14
CA GLU A 406 -40.01 9.44 4.76
C GLU A 406 -40.96 9.42 5.96
N THR A 407 -40.99 8.30 6.70
CA THR A 407 -41.82 8.15 7.90
C THR A 407 -41.44 9.18 8.97
N ARG A 408 -40.15 9.41 9.21
CA ARG A 408 -39.66 10.46 10.11
C ARG A 408 -40.06 11.85 9.64
N GLY A 409 -39.90 12.14 8.34
CA GLY A 409 -40.29 13.42 7.75
C GLY A 409 -41.77 13.73 7.97
N ASP A 410 -42.64 12.76 7.70
CA ASP A 410 -44.09 12.90 7.92
C ASP A 410 -44.46 13.07 9.39
N ASP A 411 -43.72 12.46 10.31
CA ASP A 411 -43.89 12.66 11.75
C ASP A 411 -43.48 14.07 12.20
N LEU A 412 -42.32 14.54 11.74
CA LEU A 412 -41.84 15.90 12.01
C LEU A 412 -42.79 16.96 11.46
N LEU A 413 -43.32 16.79 10.24
CA LEU A 413 -44.30 17.72 9.68
C LEU A 413 -45.57 17.80 10.54
N ARG A 414 -46.06 16.65 11.04
CA ARG A 414 -47.23 16.62 11.93
C ARG A 414 -46.96 17.31 13.26
N LYS A 415 -45.79 17.08 13.86
CA LYS A 415 -45.37 17.70 15.13
C LYS A 415 -45.15 19.20 15.01
N LEU A 416 -44.50 19.66 13.95
CA LEU A 416 -44.31 21.09 13.67
C LEU A 416 -45.64 21.82 13.42
N ALA A 417 -46.59 21.18 12.73
CA ALA A 417 -47.91 21.77 12.48
C ALA A 417 -48.75 21.99 13.76
N VAL A 418 -48.43 21.28 14.86
CA VAL A 418 -49.09 21.44 16.16
C VAL A 418 -48.21 22.15 17.20
N ASP A 419 -47.08 22.71 16.77
CA ASP A 419 -46.11 23.43 17.63
C ASP A 419 -45.62 22.57 18.82
N ASP A 420 -45.24 21.31 18.55
CA ASP A 420 -44.69 20.40 19.57
C ASP A 420 -43.39 20.96 20.18
N PRO A 421 -43.34 21.24 21.49
CA PRO A 421 -42.17 21.86 22.14
C PRO A 421 -40.90 21.00 22.11
N ASN A 422 -41.00 19.71 21.78
CA ASN A 422 -39.86 18.80 21.68
C ASN A 422 -39.34 18.63 20.25
N THR A 423 -39.91 19.34 19.27
CA THR A 423 -39.51 19.23 17.86
C THR A 423 -38.92 20.55 17.38
N SER A 424 -37.73 20.50 16.79
CA SER A 424 -37.06 21.67 16.24
C SER A 424 -37.11 21.71 14.72
N VAL A 425 -36.95 22.91 14.16
CA VAL A 425 -36.74 23.09 12.72
C VAL A 425 -35.40 22.46 12.26
N ILE A 426 -34.44 22.32 13.17
CA ILE A 426 -33.15 21.68 12.92
C ILE A 426 -33.37 20.18 12.60
N ASP A 427 -34.27 19.50 13.31
CA ASP A 427 -34.61 18.09 13.06
C ASP A 427 -35.17 17.86 11.65
N LEU A 428 -35.97 18.80 11.16
CA LEU A 428 -36.47 18.81 9.79
C LEU A 428 -35.32 18.97 8.79
N TYR A 429 -34.41 19.94 8.99
CA TYR A 429 -33.29 20.16 8.09
C TYR A 429 -32.29 18.99 8.08
N ASN A 430 -32.05 18.38 9.25
CA ASN A 430 -31.25 17.15 9.37
C ASN A 430 -31.89 16.02 8.54
N THR A 431 -33.21 15.85 8.64
CA THR A 431 -33.95 14.83 7.87
C THR A 431 -33.95 15.12 6.37
N VAL A 432 -34.11 16.38 5.96
CA VAL A 432 -34.02 16.83 4.55
C VAL A 432 -32.65 16.48 3.97
N ARG A 433 -31.56 16.75 4.70
CA ARG A 433 -30.20 16.43 4.28
C ARG A 433 -29.98 14.92 4.11
N LEU A 434 -30.50 14.11 5.02
CA LEU A 434 -30.42 12.64 4.90
C LEU A 434 -31.22 12.13 3.70
N ILE A 435 -32.41 12.68 3.42
CA ILE A 435 -33.20 12.33 2.22
C ILE A 435 -32.47 12.72 0.94
N GLU A 436 -31.78 13.86 0.90
CA GLU A 436 -30.96 14.24 -0.25
C GLU A 436 -29.85 13.21 -0.53
N LEU A 437 -29.24 12.67 0.53
CA LEU A 437 -28.24 11.61 0.46
C LEU A 437 -28.79 10.22 0.10
N VAL A 438 -30.09 9.98 0.21
CA VAL A 438 -30.69 8.67 -0.14
C VAL A 438 -31.39 8.75 -1.50
N GLU A 439 -32.23 9.75 -1.70
CA GLU A 439 -33.19 9.82 -2.80
C GLU A 439 -32.99 11.01 -3.75
N GLY A 440 -32.12 11.97 -3.39
CA GLY A 440 -31.77 13.12 -4.22
C GLY A 440 -32.53 14.39 -3.90
N SER A 441 -32.15 15.48 -4.58
CA SER A 441 -32.56 16.84 -4.25
C SER A 441 -34.04 17.14 -4.43
N GLU A 442 -34.71 16.54 -5.43
CA GLU A 442 -36.15 16.78 -5.66
C GLU A 442 -37.05 16.29 -4.52
N LYS A 443 -36.74 15.14 -3.91
CA LYS A 443 -37.50 14.65 -2.75
C LYS A 443 -37.18 15.46 -1.49
N ALA A 444 -35.91 15.77 -1.27
CA ALA A 444 -35.48 16.62 -0.16
C ALA A 444 -36.16 17.99 -0.20
N ASP A 445 -36.22 18.63 -1.38
CA ASP A 445 -36.85 19.94 -1.54
C ASP A 445 -38.36 19.91 -1.30
N ARG A 446 -39.05 18.83 -1.70
CA ARG A 446 -40.47 18.63 -1.38
C ARG A 446 -40.73 18.60 0.12
N LEU A 447 -39.92 17.87 0.89
CA LEU A 447 -40.03 17.86 2.35
C LEU A 447 -39.74 19.23 2.95
N ARG A 448 -38.70 19.92 2.47
CA ARG A 448 -38.35 21.28 2.92
C ARG A 448 -39.50 22.27 2.72
N VAL A 449 -40.09 22.28 1.53
CA VAL A 449 -41.23 23.17 1.21
C VAL A 449 -42.45 22.84 2.08
N ALA A 450 -42.75 21.56 2.29
CA ALA A 450 -43.83 21.13 3.17
C ALA A 450 -43.60 21.58 4.63
N GLY A 451 -42.37 21.50 5.10
CA GLY A 451 -42.00 21.93 6.46
C GLY A 451 -42.07 23.44 6.66
N LEU A 452 -41.57 24.24 5.71
CA LEU A 452 -41.74 25.70 5.76
C LEU A 452 -43.21 26.13 5.81
N LYS A 453 -44.07 25.40 5.08
CA LYS A 453 -45.52 25.62 5.13
C LYS A 453 -46.11 25.25 6.49
N ALA A 454 -45.62 24.18 7.13
CA ALA A 454 -46.08 23.74 8.45
C ALA A 454 -45.69 24.72 9.57
N ILE A 455 -44.53 25.39 9.45
CA ILE A 455 -44.02 26.37 10.43
C ILE A 455 -44.67 27.77 10.23
N GLY A 456 -45.43 27.97 9.16
CA GLY A 456 -46.08 29.25 8.85
C GLY A 456 -45.15 30.31 8.26
N GLU A 457 -43.94 29.95 7.86
CA GLU A 457 -42.93 30.83 7.23
C GLU A 457 -43.11 30.99 5.71
N ALA A 458 -44.20 30.46 5.13
CA ALA A 458 -44.51 30.65 3.71
C ALA A 458 -45.13 32.04 3.47
N GLY A 459 -44.27 33.06 3.43
CA GLY A 459 -44.53 34.42 2.94
C GLY A 459 -43.49 34.84 1.92
#